data_AF-A0AAJ1UIA9-F1
#
_entry.id   AF-A0AAJ1UIA9-F1
#
_cell.length_a   1.000
_cell.length_b   1.000
_cell.length_c   1.000
_cell.angle_alpha   90.00
_cell.angle_beta   90.00
_cell.angle_gamma   90.00
#
_symmetry.space_group_name_H-M   'P 1'
#
loop_
_entity.id
_entity.type
_entity.pdbx_description
1 polymer ?
#
loop_
_entity_poly.entity_id
_entity_poly.type
_entity_poly.pdbx_seq_one_letter_code
_entity_poly.pdbx_strand_id
1 'polypeptide(L)'
;MKGTPQWGPGVWEIPEKSIKEVIFGARTPQEIQKELVRKIKQFRSDIKLKKAVLDSYTYKIIIEDLDLQPDIAPMTGSLIGPNGNIDF
;
A
#
# COMPACT_ATOMS: atom_id res chain seq x y z
N MET A 1 -5.13 50.31 -12.02
CA MET A 1 -4.59 49.47 -10.94
C MET A 1 -5.30 48.12 -10.99
N LYS A 2 -4.59 47.04 -11.33
CA LYS A 2 -5.11 45.67 -11.20
C LYS A 2 -4.78 45.20 -9.79
N GLY A 3 -5.77 44.71 -9.04
CA GLY A 3 -5.59 44.24 -7.68
C GLY A 3 -4.60 43.08 -7.64
N THR A 4 -3.51 43.25 -6.90
CA THR A 4 -2.64 42.15 -6.51
C THR A 4 -3.41 41.30 -5.49
N PRO A 5 -3.60 39.99 -5.71
CA PRO A 5 -4.14 39.13 -4.67
C PRO A 5 -3.19 39.17 -3.45
N GLN A 6 -3.74 39.33 -2.24
CA GLN A 6 -2.97 39.39 -0.98
C GLN A 6 -2.27 38.06 -0.64
N TRP A 7 -2.63 36.99 -1.32
CA TRP A 7 -1.97 35.70 -1.21
C TRP A 7 -0.90 35.67 -2.30
N GLY A 8 0.39 35.75 -1.90
CA GLY A 8 1.51 35.53 -2.81
C GLY A 8 1.40 34.16 -3.51
N PRO A 9 2.32 33.79 -4.42
CA PRO A 9 2.17 32.59 -5.25
C PRO A 9 2.05 31.31 -4.40
N GLY A 10 0.81 30.89 -4.14
CA GLY A 10 0.21 29.70 -4.73
C GLY A 10 0.76 28.33 -4.35
N VAL A 11 1.64 28.19 -3.35
CA VAL A 11 2.07 26.86 -2.90
C VAL A 11 1.25 26.47 -1.67
N TRP A 12 0.29 25.57 -1.87
CA TRP A 12 -0.19 24.74 -0.76
C TRP A 12 1.00 23.91 -0.30
N GLU A 13 1.77 24.42 0.65
CA GLU A 13 2.80 23.63 1.31
C GLU A 13 2.09 22.56 2.11
N ILE A 14 2.03 21.34 1.54
CA ILE A 14 1.58 20.17 2.27
C ILE A 14 2.56 19.99 3.42
N PRO A 15 2.12 20.11 4.69
CA PRO A 15 3.04 20.02 5.82
C PRO A 15 3.76 18.69 5.77
N GLU A 16 5.06 18.66 6.09
CA GLU A 16 5.86 17.44 6.07
C GLU A 16 5.21 16.31 6.92
N LYS A 17 4.52 16.70 8.00
CA LYS A 17 3.82 15.80 8.93
C LYS A 17 2.34 15.55 8.62
N SER A 18 1.87 15.94 7.44
CA SER A 18 0.47 15.77 7.01
C SER A 18 0.11 14.31 6.77
N ILE A 19 1.03 13.52 6.22
CA ILE A 19 0.83 12.09 5.99
C ILE A 19 0.92 11.35 7.32
N LYS A 20 -0.16 10.63 7.67
CA LYS A 20 -0.29 9.81 8.88
C LYS A 20 -0.31 8.31 8.60
N GLU A 21 -0.84 7.91 7.45
CA GLU A 21 -1.03 6.52 7.09
C GLU A 21 -0.68 6.28 5.62
N VAL A 22 -0.11 5.12 5.33
CA VAL A 22 0.12 4.61 3.96
C VAL A 22 -0.55 3.26 3.84
N ILE A 23 -1.38 3.10 2.79
CA ILE A 23 -2.11 1.87 2.50
C ILE A 23 -1.54 1.28 1.22
N PHE A 24 -0.93 0.09 1.33
CA PHE A 24 -0.49 -0.68 0.18
C PHE A 24 -1.67 -1.31 -0.55
N GLY A 25 -1.60 -1.38 -1.87
CA GLY A 25 -2.62 -2.06 -2.66
C GLY A 25 -2.59 -3.57 -2.45
N ALA A 26 -3.71 -4.24 -2.72
CA ALA A 26 -3.83 -5.69 -2.54
C ALA A 26 -2.85 -6.51 -3.38
N ARG A 27 -2.48 -5.99 -4.56
CA ARG A 27 -1.58 -6.65 -5.51
C ARG A 27 -0.14 -6.13 -5.46
N THR A 28 0.23 -5.33 -4.46
CA THR A 28 1.61 -4.87 -4.33
C THR A 28 2.53 -6.07 -4.08
N PRO A 29 3.57 -6.29 -4.91
CA PRO A 29 4.54 -7.37 -4.71
C PRO A 29 5.23 -7.26 -3.35
N GLN A 30 5.53 -8.39 -2.72
CA GLN A 30 6.02 -8.42 -1.35
C GLN A 30 7.42 -7.79 -1.23
N GLU A 31 8.27 -7.95 -2.23
CA GLU A 31 9.62 -7.39 -2.30
C GLU A 31 9.56 -5.85 -2.32
N ILE A 32 8.70 -5.31 -3.19
CA ILE A 32 8.46 -3.87 -3.31
C ILE A 32 7.84 -3.33 -2.02
N GLN A 33 6.86 -4.02 -1.44
CA GLN A 33 6.25 -3.65 -0.17
C GLN A 33 7.32 -3.56 0.94
N LYS A 34 8.19 -4.57 1.08
CA LYS A 34 9.28 -4.59 2.08
C LYS A 34 10.27 -3.42 1.87
N GLU A 35 10.66 -3.15 0.63
CA GLU A 35 11.55 -2.02 0.31
C GLU A 35 10.92 -0.67 0.69
N LEU A 36 9.65 -0.47 0.34
CA LEU A 36 8.91 0.76 0.63
C LEU A 36 8.69 0.94 2.14
N VAL A 37 8.32 -0.11 2.87
CA VAL A 37 8.22 -0.09 4.34
C VAL A 37 9.53 0.40 4.95
N ARG A 38 10.66 -0.17 4.51
CA ARG A 38 11.99 0.21 5.02
C ARG A 38 12.28 1.68 4.74
N LYS A 39 12.06 2.14 3.51
CA LYS A 39 12.26 3.55 3.12
C LYS A 39 11.38 4.49 3.92
N ILE A 40 10.08 4.21 4.06
CA ILE A 40 9.14 5.07 4.80
C ILE A 40 9.55 5.18 6.26
N LYS A 41 9.84 4.05 6.93
CA LYS A 41 10.23 4.03 8.34
C LYS A 41 11.58 4.70 8.60
N GLN A 42 12.48 4.74 7.61
CA GLN A 42 13.75 5.48 7.71
C GLN A 42 13.53 7.00 7.84
N PHE A 43 12.52 7.55 7.15
CA PHE A 43 12.22 9.00 7.22
C PHE A 43 11.19 9.33 8.30
N ARG A 44 10.19 8.48 8.49
CA ARG A 44 9.02 8.72 9.35
C ARG A 44 8.57 7.42 10.01
N SER A 45 9.08 7.18 11.22
CA SER A 45 8.74 6.00 12.02
C SER A 45 7.29 6.00 12.54
N ASP A 46 6.69 7.19 12.65
CA ASP A 46 5.32 7.43 13.16
C ASP A 46 4.21 7.07 12.17
N ILE A 47 4.52 6.91 10.88
CA ILE A 47 3.51 6.60 9.87
C ILE A 47 2.99 5.17 10.08
N LYS A 48 1.66 5.03 10.13
CA LYS A 48 1.00 3.71 10.16
C LYS A 48 1.00 3.11 8.78
N LEU A 49 1.35 1.83 8.70
CA LEU A 49 1.42 1.09 7.45
C LEU A 49 0.31 0.05 7.44
N LYS A 50 -0.49 0.04 6.37
CA LYS A 50 -1.65 -0.82 6.20
C LYS A 50 -1.63 -1.44 4.82
N LYS A 51 -2.46 -2.45 4.58
CA LYS A 51 -2.65 -3.04 3.26
C LYS A 51 -4.11 -3.31 2.99
N ALA A 52 -4.53 -3.02 1.76
CA ALA A 52 -5.81 -3.43 1.25
C ALA A 52 -5.79 -4.94 0.98
N VAL A 53 -6.73 -5.69 1.55
CA VAL A 53 -6.84 -7.15 1.38
C VAL A 53 -8.24 -7.45 0.86
N LEU A 54 -8.35 -8.47 0.00
CA LEU A 54 -9.65 -8.98 -0.41
C LEU A 54 -10.14 -9.95 0.67
N ASP A 55 -11.25 -9.61 1.32
CA ASP A 55 -11.90 -10.52 2.26
C ASP A 55 -12.45 -11.74 1.51
N SER A 56 -12.06 -12.93 1.96
CA SER A 56 -12.34 -14.18 1.24
C SER A 56 -13.82 -14.60 1.34
N TYR A 57 -14.56 -14.10 2.32
CA TYR A 57 -15.95 -14.48 2.57
C TYR A 57 -16.95 -13.50 1.94
N THR A 58 -16.65 -12.21 2.00
CA THR A 58 -17.55 -11.14 1.52
C THR A 58 -17.14 -10.56 0.18
N TYR A 59 -15.95 -10.92 -0.35
CA TYR A 59 -15.35 -10.38 -1.57
C TYR A 59 -15.19 -8.85 -1.54
N LYS A 60 -15.14 -8.25 -0.36
CA LYS A 60 -14.95 -6.82 -0.16
C LYS A 60 -13.47 -6.51 0.06
N ILE A 61 -13.06 -5.31 -0.34
CA ILE A 61 -11.75 -4.80 0.04
C ILE A 61 -11.84 -4.30 1.48
N ILE A 62 -11.00 -4.86 2.34
CA ILE A 62 -10.80 -4.43 3.72
C ILE A 62 -9.39 -3.85 3.86
N ILE A 63 -9.18 -3.00 4.87
CA ILE A 63 -7.87 -2.42 5.16
C ILE A 63 -7.40 -3.00 6.49
N GLU A 64 -6.26 -3.67 6.46
CA GLU A 64 -5.65 -4.30 7.63
C GLU A 64 -4.32 -3.65 7.96
N ASP A 65 -3.95 -3.66 9.25
CA ASP A 65 -2.61 -3.26 9.65
C ASP A 65 -1.58 -4.24 9.08
N LEU A 66 -0.47 -3.69 8.58
CA LEU A 66 0.56 -4.50 7.92
C LEU A 66 1.17 -5.57 8.83
N ASP A 67 1.26 -5.25 10.13
CA ASP A 67 1.86 -6.10 11.16
C ASP A 67 0.94 -7.27 11.57
N LEU A 68 -0.35 -7.19 11.25
CA LEU A 68 -1.34 -8.24 11.56
C LEU A 68 -1.47 -9.27 10.44
N GLN A 69 -0.79 -9.06 9.31
CA GLN A 69 -0.81 -10.04 8.23
C GLN A 69 0.03 -11.26 8.61
N PRO A 70 -0.55 -12.47 8.58
CA PRO A 70 0.27 -13.66 8.71
C PRO A 70 1.31 -13.69 7.59
N ASP A 71 2.50 -14.22 7.88
CA ASP A 71 3.47 -14.60 6.84
C ASP A 71 2.85 -15.77 6.06
N ILE A 72 1.88 -15.46 5.19
CA ILE A 72 1.27 -16.41 4.29
C ILE A 72 2.31 -16.64 3.20
N ALA A 73 3.02 -17.76 3.29
CA ALA A 73 3.80 -18.26 2.16
C ALA A 73 2.86 -18.26 0.94
N PRO A 74 3.29 -17.69 -0.21
CA PRO A 74 2.44 -17.64 -1.39
C PRO A 74 1.89 -19.04 -1.64
N MET A 75 0.56 -19.19 -1.62
CA MET A 75 -0.07 -20.47 -1.94
C MET A 75 0.38 -20.84 -3.34
N THR A 76 1.23 -21.86 -3.45
CA THR A 76 1.54 -22.54 -4.70
C THR A 76 0.28 -23.27 -5.15
N GLY A 77 -0.63 -22.55 -5.78
CA GLY A 77 -1.79 -23.13 -6.46
C GLY A 77 -1.35 -23.60 -7.82
N SER A 78 -1.15 -24.91 -7.99
CA SER A 78 -0.94 -25.49 -9.32
C SER A 78 -2.30 -25.54 -10.05
N LEU A 79 -2.43 -24.79 -11.16
CA LEU A 79 -3.52 -24.98 -12.10
C LEU A 79 -3.28 -26.29 -12.84
N ILE A 80 -3.96 -27.37 -12.42
CA ILE A 80 -3.95 -28.63 -13.16
C ILE A 80 -4.84 -28.41 -14.39
N GLY A 81 -4.22 -28.28 -15.57
CA GLY A 81 -4.96 -28.24 -16.83
C GLY A 81 -5.73 -29.56 -17.06
N PRO A 82 -6.67 -29.61 -18.04
CA PRO A 82 -7.53 -30.78 -18.29
C PRO A 82 -6.78 -32.10 -18.48
N ASN A 83 -5.49 -32.05 -18.81
CA ASN A 83 -4.63 -33.21 -19.08
C ASN A 83 -3.43 -33.35 -18.11
N GLY A 84 -3.41 -32.64 -16.97
CA GLY A 84 -2.36 -32.82 -15.97
C GLY A 84 -0.99 -32.21 -16.28
N ASN A 85 -0.86 -31.40 -17.34
CA ASN A 85 0.39 -30.65 -17.58
C ASN A 85 0.44 -29.42 -16.68
N ILE A 86 1.52 -29.33 -15.91
CA ILE A 86 1.90 -28.18 -15.09
C ILE A 86 2.89 -27.36 -15.91
N ASP A 87 2.48 -26.21 -16.43
CA ASP A 87 3.41 -25.23 -16.99
C ASP A 87 3.89 -24.30 -15.85
N PHE A 88 5.21 -24.13 -15.76
CA PHE A 88 5.91 -23.30 -14.76
C PHE A 88 5.86 -21.81 -15.12
#